data_AF-A0A345QRM2-F1
#
_entry.id   AF-A0A345QRM2-F1
#
_cell.length_a   1.000
_cell.length_b   1.000
_cell.length_c   1.000
_cell.angle_alpha   90.00
_cell.angle_beta   90.00
_cell.angle_gamma   90.00
#
_symmetry.space_group_name_H-M   'P 1'
#
loop_
_entity.id
_entity.type
_entity.pdbx_description
1 polymer ?
#
loop_
_entity_poly.entity_id
_entity_poly.type
_entity_poly.pdbx_seq_one_letter_code
_entity_poly.pdbx_strand_id
1 'polypeptide(L)'
;MSSKYVSRIALGAYLLIFFGYLLGPLLVMSLTAFNSSSFPSVSPWACYSYEWFNVLFNDQRILNGIKNSVIIGVGTVILSVAIGLAAALVLTQVWPKLRTTYYTIIIAPILIPGVVLGISTIVFWDRVSQVFGPSSDALFHNGLFLTILGQSTFIASYAMLIFVARLQRFDPGLTEAALDLGATHTQAFRKIMLPFLRPAIASAAVLAFLASFENYNTTTFTFGNYPTLTIELAQKVRYGINPSISALAFIIVVLTIFGALAFEAYRRKVANAEKAKTAKATPKPVGTARRLLSSNPAALMLVMLSFLVIAMVGTAQSHSPEQCKLDVRAAKQVQIDLRIEALTEQRRLRNLEQQSNAPEAPAADGTNEAAPNSSGAFGNVFQGLDQSE
;
A
#
# COMPACT_ATOMS: atom_id res chain seq x y z
N MET A 1 34.06 -9.77 28.02
CA MET A 1 33.46 -10.23 26.75
C MET A 1 34.32 -9.77 25.59
N SER A 2 34.70 -10.65 24.66
CA SER A 2 35.49 -10.25 23.48
C SER A 2 34.69 -9.26 22.61
N SER A 3 35.34 -8.20 22.13
CA SER A 3 34.74 -7.12 21.31
C SER A 3 33.88 -7.65 20.15
N LYS A 4 34.26 -8.80 19.57
CA LYS A 4 33.51 -9.48 18.49
C LYS A 4 32.15 -10.03 18.92
N TYR A 5 31.98 -10.40 20.19
CA TYR A 5 30.69 -10.86 20.72
C TYR A 5 29.77 -9.67 20.99
N VAL A 6 30.31 -8.59 21.55
CA VAL A 6 29.55 -7.36 21.81
C VAL A 6 29.05 -6.77 20.49
N SER A 7 29.88 -6.71 19.44
CA SER A 7 29.45 -6.20 18.13
C SER A 7 28.39 -7.07 17.45
N ARG A 8 28.48 -8.41 17.56
CA ARG A 8 27.44 -9.31 17.03
C ARG A 8 26.11 -9.17 17.76
N ILE A 9 26.14 -9.06 19.09
CA ILE A 9 24.93 -8.85 19.90
C ILE A 9 24.31 -7.50 19.57
N ALA A 10 25.12 -6.43 19.53
CA ALA A 10 24.66 -5.09 19.18
C ALA A 10 24.04 -5.04 17.77
N LEU A 11 24.70 -5.66 16.78
CA LEU A 11 24.17 -5.75 15.42
C LEU A 11 22.90 -6.61 15.35
N GLY A 12 22.85 -7.72 16.08
CA GLY A 12 21.64 -8.55 16.18
C GLY A 12 20.46 -7.81 16.81
N ALA A 13 20.69 -7.08 17.90
CA ALA A 13 19.69 -6.25 18.55
C ALA A 13 19.21 -5.11 17.64
N TYR A 14 20.14 -4.42 16.96
CA TYR A 14 19.81 -3.39 15.98
C TYR A 14 18.93 -3.94 14.86
N LEU A 15 19.30 -5.07 14.25
CA LEU A 15 18.50 -5.70 13.20
C LEU A 15 17.12 -6.11 13.69
N LEU A 16 17.03 -6.69 14.91
CA LEU A 16 15.75 -7.08 15.50
C LEU A 16 14.84 -5.87 15.73
N ILE A 17 15.36 -4.80 16.30
CA ILE A 17 14.60 -3.56 16.53
C ILE A 17 14.19 -2.93 15.18
N PHE A 18 15.11 -2.86 14.22
CA PHE A 18 14.85 -2.27 12.90
C PHE A 18 13.76 -3.04 12.14
N PHE A 19 13.90 -4.35 12.00
CA PHE A 19 12.89 -5.17 11.32
C PHE A 19 11.60 -5.31 12.13
N GLY A 20 11.69 -5.36 13.46
CA GLY A 20 10.53 -5.37 14.35
C GLY A 20 9.70 -4.10 14.21
N TYR A 21 10.34 -2.93 14.13
CA TYR A 21 9.66 -1.66 13.87
C TYR A 21 9.05 -1.61 12.46
N LEU A 22 9.81 -2.02 11.44
CA LEU A 22 9.37 -1.97 10.04
C LEU A 22 8.21 -2.94 9.75
N LEU A 23 8.28 -4.18 10.25
CA LEU A 23 7.34 -5.25 9.95
C LEU A 23 6.25 -5.42 11.01
N GLY A 24 6.45 -4.89 12.22
CA GLY A 24 5.52 -5.03 13.35
C GLY A 24 4.08 -4.61 13.02
N PRO A 25 3.84 -3.41 12.46
CA PRO A 25 2.49 -2.97 12.09
C PRO A 25 1.83 -3.88 11.04
N LEU A 26 2.61 -4.40 10.07
CA LEU A 26 2.11 -5.33 9.06
C LEU A 26 1.71 -6.68 9.67
N LEU A 27 2.48 -7.17 10.65
CA LEU A 27 2.14 -8.38 11.40
C LEU A 27 0.88 -8.17 12.25
N VAL A 28 0.78 -7.04 12.93
CA VAL A 28 -0.43 -6.68 13.71
C VAL A 28 -1.66 -6.65 12.80
N MET A 29 -1.59 -5.95 11.66
CA MET A 29 -2.69 -5.92 10.69
C MET A 29 -3.02 -7.30 10.12
N SER A 30 -2.01 -8.13 9.89
CA SER A 30 -2.21 -9.51 9.44
C SER A 30 -2.96 -10.36 10.47
N LEU A 31 -2.70 -10.16 11.76
CA LEU A 31 -3.38 -10.86 12.83
C LEU A 31 -4.82 -10.37 13.02
N THR A 32 -5.07 -9.06 12.92
CA THR A 32 -6.44 -8.52 13.07
C THR A 32 -7.38 -8.94 11.96
N ALA A 33 -6.88 -9.37 10.80
CA ALA A 33 -7.68 -9.93 9.70
C ALA A 33 -8.50 -11.16 10.13
N PHE A 34 -8.04 -11.87 11.16
CA PHE A 34 -8.66 -13.09 11.67
C PHE A 34 -9.47 -12.89 12.94
N ASN A 35 -9.62 -11.64 13.42
CA ASN A 35 -10.45 -11.32 14.58
C ASN A 35 -11.84 -10.88 14.12
N SER A 36 -12.90 -11.44 14.70
CA SER A 36 -14.30 -11.08 14.40
C SER A 36 -14.73 -9.70 14.92
N SER A 37 -13.83 -8.94 15.54
CA SER A 37 -14.10 -7.60 16.05
C SER A 37 -14.48 -6.64 14.93
N SER A 38 -15.44 -5.73 15.16
CA SER A 38 -15.87 -4.74 14.15
C SER A 38 -14.80 -3.68 13.86
N PHE A 39 -13.77 -3.57 14.71
CA PHE A 39 -12.63 -2.67 14.54
C PHE A 39 -11.32 -3.46 14.57
N PRO A 40 -10.32 -3.11 13.74
CA PRO A 40 -9.00 -3.76 13.77
C PRO A 40 -8.35 -3.63 15.16
N SER A 41 -8.42 -4.70 15.93
CA SER A 41 -7.95 -4.75 17.32
C SER A 41 -7.34 -6.11 17.59
N VAL A 42 -6.17 -6.12 18.22
CA VAL A 42 -5.49 -7.36 18.66
C VAL A 42 -5.96 -7.77 20.05
N SER A 43 -6.34 -6.79 20.87
CA SER A 43 -6.88 -6.98 22.21
C SER A 43 -8.09 -6.07 22.43
N PRO A 44 -9.22 -6.59 22.95
CA PRO A 44 -9.50 -8.00 23.28
C PRO A 44 -9.74 -8.87 22.03
N TRP A 45 -9.29 -10.13 22.06
CA TRP A 45 -9.60 -11.10 21.02
C TRP A 45 -11.05 -11.57 21.16
N ALA A 46 -11.88 -11.41 20.12
CA ALA A 46 -13.27 -11.84 20.17
C ALA A 46 -13.38 -13.30 19.74
N CYS A 47 -13.38 -13.54 18.43
CA CYS A 47 -13.45 -14.88 17.85
C CYS A 47 -12.53 -14.97 16.63
N TYR A 48 -12.02 -16.17 16.36
CA TYR A 48 -11.33 -16.44 15.10
C TYR A 48 -12.34 -16.45 13.94
N SER A 49 -12.14 -15.64 12.90
CA SER A 49 -13.13 -15.45 11.83
C SER A 49 -12.47 -15.16 10.49
N TYR A 50 -13.09 -15.64 9.40
CA TYR A 50 -12.71 -15.36 8.02
C TYR A 50 -13.70 -14.44 7.30
N GLU A 51 -14.67 -13.86 8.02
CA GLU A 51 -15.76 -13.08 7.43
C GLU A 51 -15.25 -11.88 6.63
N TRP A 52 -14.16 -11.24 7.08
CA TRP A 52 -13.59 -10.06 6.46
C TRP A 52 -13.01 -10.31 5.08
N PHE A 53 -12.60 -11.55 4.79
CA PHE A 53 -12.19 -11.96 3.45
C PHE A 53 -13.40 -11.98 2.51
N ASN A 54 -14.53 -12.53 2.96
CA ASN A 54 -15.78 -12.53 2.18
C ASN A 54 -16.32 -11.11 1.97
N VAL A 55 -16.27 -10.26 2.99
CA VAL A 55 -16.65 -8.84 2.87
C VAL A 55 -15.75 -8.13 1.86
N LEU A 56 -14.45 -8.39 1.89
CA LEU A 56 -13.49 -7.82 0.95
C LEU A 56 -13.77 -8.23 -0.51
N PHE A 57 -13.98 -9.52 -0.76
CA PHE A 57 -14.24 -10.03 -2.12
C PHE A 57 -15.59 -9.62 -2.69
N ASN A 58 -16.55 -9.24 -1.84
CA ASN A 58 -17.84 -8.71 -2.28
C ASN A 58 -17.87 -7.17 -2.40
N ASP A 59 -16.80 -6.49 -1.98
CA ASP A 59 -16.72 -5.03 -2.05
C ASP A 59 -16.35 -4.56 -3.47
N GLN A 60 -17.38 -4.18 -4.23
CA GLN A 60 -17.22 -3.69 -5.60
C GLN A 60 -16.34 -2.44 -5.71
N ARG A 61 -16.28 -1.59 -4.67
CA ARG A 61 -15.43 -0.39 -4.70
C ARG A 61 -13.97 -0.79 -4.66
N ILE A 62 -13.60 -1.73 -3.78
CA ILE A 62 -12.24 -2.24 -3.70
C ILE A 62 -11.85 -2.98 -4.98
N LEU A 63 -12.72 -3.84 -5.52
CA LEU A 63 -12.45 -4.55 -6.77
C LEU A 63 -12.26 -3.60 -7.96
N ASN A 64 -13.11 -2.58 -8.07
CA ASN A 64 -12.96 -1.53 -9.08
C ASN A 64 -11.68 -0.71 -8.86
N GLY A 65 -11.33 -0.42 -7.61
CA GLY A 65 -10.07 0.23 -7.24
C GLY A 65 -8.85 -0.57 -7.69
N ILE A 66 -8.85 -1.89 -7.50
CA ILE A 66 -7.79 -2.78 -8.00
C ILE A 66 -7.70 -2.73 -9.53
N LYS A 67 -8.84 -2.82 -10.22
CA LYS A 67 -8.91 -2.75 -11.68
C LYS A 67 -8.35 -1.41 -12.18
N ASN A 68 -8.76 -0.30 -11.59
CA ASN A 68 -8.28 1.04 -11.94
C ASN A 68 -6.78 1.18 -11.68
N SER A 69 -6.28 0.69 -10.54
CA SER A 69 -4.84 0.66 -10.24
C SER A 69 -4.03 -0.11 -11.28
N VAL A 70 -4.52 -1.24 -11.77
CA VAL A 70 -3.82 -2.02 -12.81
C VAL A 70 -3.85 -1.28 -14.14
N ILE A 71 -4.99 -0.71 -14.56
CA ILE A 71 -5.11 0.04 -15.81
C ILE A 71 -4.19 1.26 -15.80
N ILE A 72 -4.24 2.07 -14.73
CA ILE A 72 -3.38 3.23 -14.54
C ILE A 72 -1.92 2.80 -14.48
N GLY A 73 -1.59 1.76 -13.72
CA GLY A 73 -0.24 1.22 -13.59
C GLY A 73 0.36 0.83 -14.94
N VAL A 74 -0.38 0.09 -15.77
CA VAL A 74 0.07 -0.30 -17.11
C VAL A 74 0.23 0.91 -18.03
N GLY A 75 -0.72 1.85 -18.02
CA GLY A 75 -0.63 3.09 -18.80
C GLY A 75 0.59 3.93 -18.43
N THR A 76 0.82 4.11 -17.13
CA THR A 76 1.97 4.83 -16.58
C THR A 76 3.29 4.14 -16.91
N VAL A 77 3.36 2.81 -16.86
CA VAL A 77 4.55 2.05 -17.29
C VAL A 77 4.88 2.31 -18.75
N ILE A 78 3.91 2.15 -19.65
CA ILE A 78 4.12 2.32 -21.09
C ILE A 78 4.67 3.71 -21.37
N LEU A 79 4.05 4.74 -20.80
CA LEU A 79 4.42 6.12 -21.05
C LEU A 79 5.76 6.49 -20.38
N SER A 80 5.91 6.19 -19.09
CA SER A 80 7.11 6.56 -18.33
C SER A 80 8.36 5.85 -18.79
N VAL A 81 8.25 4.56 -19.16
CA VAL A 81 9.40 3.80 -19.66
C VAL A 81 9.81 4.31 -21.04
N ALA A 82 8.85 4.63 -21.92
CA ALA A 82 9.14 5.18 -23.23
C ALA A 82 9.81 6.56 -23.13
N ILE A 83 9.23 7.48 -22.34
CA ILE A 83 9.77 8.82 -22.13
C ILE A 83 11.14 8.75 -21.43
N GLY A 84 11.26 7.95 -20.36
CA GLY A 84 12.49 7.79 -19.62
C GLY A 84 13.62 7.20 -20.47
N LEU A 85 13.32 6.25 -21.35
CA LEU A 85 14.29 5.70 -22.29
C LEU A 85 14.74 6.76 -23.30
N ALA A 86 13.79 7.48 -23.91
CA ALA A 86 14.12 8.56 -24.84
C ALA A 86 14.98 9.64 -24.17
N ALA A 87 14.61 10.05 -22.95
CA ALA A 87 15.34 11.02 -22.16
C ALA A 87 16.78 10.55 -21.85
N ALA A 88 16.96 9.28 -21.50
CA ALA A 88 18.27 8.73 -21.23
C ALA A 88 19.16 8.70 -22.48
N LEU A 89 18.61 8.33 -23.63
CA LEU A 89 19.34 8.32 -24.91
C LEU A 89 19.79 9.74 -25.30
N VAL A 90 18.88 10.72 -25.24
CA VAL A 90 19.21 12.12 -25.52
C VAL A 90 20.28 12.63 -24.56
N LEU A 91 20.18 12.33 -23.26
CA LEU A 91 21.17 12.77 -22.26
C LEU A 91 22.57 12.21 -22.55
N THR A 92 22.68 11.02 -23.15
CA THR A 92 23.98 10.44 -23.52
C THR A 92 24.60 11.04 -24.77
N GLN A 93 23.80 11.72 -25.61
CA GLN A 93 24.23 12.27 -26.89
C GLN A 93 24.25 13.81 -26.91
N VAL A 94 23.61 14.45 -25.94
CA VAL A 94 23.55 15.92 -25.84
C VAL A 94 24.93 16.52 -25.57
N TRP A 95 25.13 17.74 -26.07
CA TRP A 95 26.39 18.47 -25.94
C TRP A 95 26.78 18.64 -24.46
N PRO A 96 28.07 18.52 -24.10
CA PRO A 96 28.50 18.54 -22.70
C PRO A 96 28.03 19.78 -21.91
N LYS A 97 27.93 20.94 -22.56
CA LYS A 97 27.47 22.20 -21.95
C LYS A 97 25.98 22.21 -21.62
N LEU A 98 25.14 21.53 -22.42
CA LEU A 98 23.68 21.46 -22.23
C LEU A 98 23.26 20.26 -21.36
N ARG A 99 24.18 19.31 -21.15
CA ARG A 99 23.93 18.08 -20.39
C ARG A 99 23.42 18.34 -18.98
N THR A 100 24.01 19.30 -18.26
CA THR A 100 23.61 19.64 -16.89
C THR A 100 22.19 20.23 -16.87
N THR A 101 21.90 21.19 -17.75
CA THR A 101 20.57 21.81 -17.82
C THR A 101 19.49 20.79 -18.17
N TYR A 102 19.75 19.94 -19.17
CA TYR A 102 18.83 18.88 -19.58
C TYR A 102 18.56 17.88 -18.44
N TYR A 103 19.62 17.43 -17.76
CA TYR A 103 19.50 16.56 -16.60
C TYR A 103 18.65 17.18 -15.48
N THR A 104 18.90 18.45 -15.15
CA THR A 104 18.14 19.17 -14.12
C THR A 104 16.67 19.29 -14.48
N ILE A 105 16.34 19.62 -15.73
CA ILE A 105 14.94 19.73 -16.19
C ILE A 105 14.20 18.40 -16.05
N ILE A 106 14.82 17.29 -16.45
CA ILE A 106 14.17 15.97 -16.39
C ILE A 106 14.01 15.49 -14.95
N ILE A 107 14.92 15.83 -14.05
CA ILE A 107 14.86 15.38 -12.65
C ILE A 107 14.00 16.29 -11.78
N ALA A 108 13.79 17.55 -12.17
CA ALA A 108 12.98 18.50 -11.43
C ALA A 108 11.64 17.93 -10.91
N PRO A 109 10.85 17.15 -11.69
CA PRO A 109 9.61 16.55 -11.20
C PRO A 109 9.74 15.66 -9.97
N ILE A 110 10.89 15.00 -9.76
CA ILE A 110 11.13 14.16 -8.56
C ILE A 110 11.16 15.03 -7.29
N LEU A 111 11.61 16.28 -7.40
CA LEU A 111 11.72 17.22 -6.28
C LEU A 111 10.38 17.89 -5.94
N ILE A 112 9.42 17.85 -6.87
CA ILE A 112 8.11 18.48 -6.69
C ILE A 112 7.21 17.54 -5.87
N PRO A 113 6.57 18.04 -4.79
CA PRO A 113 5.61 17.24 -4.04
C PRO A 113 4.48 16.71 -4.92
N GLY A 114 4.10 15.44 -4.73
CA GLY A 114 3.08 14.79 -5.58
C GLY A 114 1.73 15.52 -5.62
N VAL A 115 1.38 16.22 -4.54
CA VAL A 115 0.20 17.09 -4.45
C VAL A 115 0.25 18.22 -5.48
N VAL A 116 1.40 18.90 -5.58
CA VAL A 116 1.62 20.00 -6.52
C VAL A 116 1.55 19.47 -7.95
N LEU A 117 2.15 18.31 -8.23
CA LEU A 117 2.04 17.65 -9.54
C LEU A 117 0.59 17.29 -9.91
N GLY A 118 -0.20 16.81 -8.94
CA GLY A 118 -1.61 16.47 -9.17
C GLY A 118 -2.44 17.70 -9.53
N ILE A 119 -2.35 18.76 -8.72
CA ILE A 119 -3.07 20.01 -8.95
C ILE A 119 -2.62 20.66 -10.27
N SER A 120 -1.30 20.72 -10.52
CA SER A 120 -0.78 21.30 -11.77
C SER A 120 -1.22 20.53 -12.99
N THR A 121 -1.33 19.20 -12.91
CA THR A 121 -1.80 18.35 -14.02
C THR A 121 -3.24 18.71 -14.39
N ILE A 122 -4.14 18.82 -13.43
CA ILE A 122 -5.54 19.16 -13.69
C ILE A 122 -5.64 20.56 -14.30
N VAL A 123 -4.99 21.55 -13.67
CA VAL A 123 -5.03 22.93 -14.14
C VAL A 123 -4.44 23.05 -15.55
N PHE A 124 -3.32 22.38 -15.82
CA PHE A 124 -2.70 22.39 -17.14
C PHE A 124 -3.63 21.80 -18.21
N TRP A 125 -4.20 20.63 -17.95
CA TRP A 125 -5.06 19.95 -18.93
C TRP A 125 -6.43 20.63 -19.12
N ASP A 126 -6.97 21.28 -18.09
CA ASP A 126 -8.14 22.16 -18.20
C ASP A 126 -7.86 23.39 -19.09
N ARG A 127 -6.68 24.01 -18.96
CA ARG A 127 -6.28 25.11 -19.85
C ARG A 127 -6.07 24.64 -21.29
N VAL A 128 -5.49 23.46 -21.46
CA VAL A 128 -5.33 22.84 -22.77
C VAL A 128 -6.70 22.57 -23.42
N SER A 129 -7.67 22.00 -22.69
CA SER A 129 -9.01 21.75 -23.26
C SER A 129 -9.70 23.03 -23.72
N GLN A 130 -9.57 24.12 -22.95
CA GLN A 130 -10.12 25.44 -23.34
C GLN A 130 -9.52 25.95 -24.67
N VAL A 131 -8.25 25.64 -24.97
CA VAL A 131 -7.58 26.06 -26.20
C VAL A 131 -7.95 25.17 -27.40
N PHE A 132 -8.10 23.85 -27.20
CA PHE A 132 -8.39 22.89 -28.27
C PHE A 132 -9.90 22.73 -28.56
N GLY A 133 -10.78 23.32 -27.75
CA GLY A 133 -12.22 23.42 -28.00
C GLY A 133 -13.06 22.19 -27.57
N PRO A 134 -14.41 22.31 -27.62
CA PRO A 134 -15.36 21.42 -26.92
C PRO A 134 -15.32 19.94 -27.32
N SER A 135 -14.74 19.60 -28.48
CA SER A 135 -14.64 18.22 -28.97
C SER A 135 -13.61 17.39 -28.19
N SER A 136 -12.70 18.04 -27.46
CA SER A 136 -11.62 17.40 -26.70
C SER A 136 -11.88 17.31 -25.18
N ASP A 137 -13.01 17.88 -24.72
CA ASP A 137 -13.35 17.98 -23.30
C ASP A 137 -13.39 16.63 -22.59
N ALA A 138 -13.90 15.58 -23.26
CA ALA A 138 -14.06 14.27 -22.64
C ALA A 138 -12.72 13.59 -22.29
N LEU A 139 -11.66 13.80 -23.07
CA LEU A 139 -10.36 13.17 -22.82
C LEU A 139 -9.56 13.92 -21.77
N PHE A 140 -9.51 15.25 -21.85
CA PHE A 140 -8.70 16.07 -20.97
C PHE A 140 -9.25 16.16 -19.54
N HIS A 141 -10.54 15.89 -19.34
CA HIS A 141 -11.15 15.77 -18.01
C HIS A 141 -11.20 14.33 -17.50
N ASN A 142 -10.71 13.35 -18.26
CA ASN A 142 -10.77 11.94 -17.86
C ASN A 142 -9.74 11.64 -16.76
N GLY A 143 -10.22 11.14 -15.62
CA GLY A 143 -9.36 10.83 -14.48
C GLY A 143 -8.28 9.77 -14.74
N LEU A 144 -8.52 8.80 -15.63
CA LEU A 144 -7.49 7.85 -16.04
C LEU A 144 -6.36 8.55 -16.80
N PHE A 145 -6.72 9.41 -17.75
CA PHE A 145 -5.77 10.16 -18.56
C PHE A 145 -4.94 11.10 -17.68
N LEU A 146 -5.60 11.91 -16.85
CA LEU A 146 -4.95 12.84 -15.94
C LEU A 146 -4.03 12.11 -14.96
N THR A 147 -4.45 10.97 -14.41
CA THR A 147 -3.63 10.21 -13.47
C THR A 147 -2.42 9.59 -14.15
N ILE A 148 -2.57 8.98 -15.34
CA ILE A 148 -1.45 8.41 -16.09
C ILE A 148 -0.41 9.49 -16.40
N LEU A 149 -0.83 10.66 -16.87
CA LEU A 149 0.09 11.75 -17.20
C LEU A 149 0.75 12.38 -15.97
N GLY A 150 -0.04 12.69 -14.95
CA GLY A 150 0.46 13.28 -13.70
C GLY A 150 1.52 12.38 -13.05
N GLN A 151 1.26 11.07 -12.99
CA GLN A 151 2.23 10.13 -12.46
C GLN A 151 3.44 9.95 -13.39
N SER A 152 3.23 9.90 -14.71
CA SER A 152 4.33 9.69 -15.65
C SER A 152 5.36 10.81 -15.65
N THR A 153 4.95 12.02 -15.26
CA THR A 153 5.84 13.20 -15.20
C THR A 153 7.07 12.97 -14.29
N PHE A 154 6.89 12.33 -13.13
CA PHE A 154 7.99 12.04 -12.21
C PHE A 154 8.52 10.60 -12.36
N ILE A 155 7.68 9.64 -12.74
CA ILE A 155 8.10 8.25 -12.91
C ILE A 155 9.01 8.09 -14.14
N ALA A 156 8.81 8.89 -15.19
CA ALA A 156 9.72 8.93 -16.34
C ALA A 156 11.15 9.32 -15.92
N SER A 157 11.30 10.21 -14.95
CA SER A 157 12.60 10.62 -14.40
C SER A 157 13.28 9.46 -13.66
N TYR A 158 12.55 8.67 -12.88
CA TYR A 158 13.07 7.45 -12.26
C TYR A 158 13.49 6.41 -13.31
N ALA A 159 12.66 6.20 -14.35
CA ALA A 159 12.99 5.30 -15.45
C ALA A 159 14.26 5.77 -16.19
N MET A 160 14.40 7.07 -16.45
CA MET A 160 15.59 7.67 -17.06
C MET A 160 16.85 7.32 -16.27
N LEU A 161 16.83 7.48 -14.94
CA LEU A 161 17.99 7.18 -14.08
C LEU A 161 18.45 5.72 -14.20
N ILE A 162 17.51 4.77 -14.28
CA ILE A 162 17.82 3.35 -14.51
C ILE A 162 18.49 3.15 -15.86
N PHE A 163 17.97 3.78 -16.92
CA PHE A 163 18.52 3.66 -18.26
C PHE A 163 19.90 4.30 -18.39
N VAL A 164 20.12 5.47 -17.78
CA VAL A 164 21.43 6.14 -17.75
C VAL A 164 22.47 5.25 -17.07
N ALA A 165 22.14 4.68 -15.91
CA ALA A 165 23.04 3.78 -15.20
C ALA A 165 23.39 2.52 -16.03
N ARG A 166 22.46 2.05 -16.86
CA ARG A 166 22.71 0.93 -17.77
C ARG A 166 23.55 1.34 -18.98
N LEU A 167 23.25 2.49 -19.60
CA LEU A 167 23.96 3.02 -20.76
C LEU A 167 25.41 3.40 -20.45
N GLN A 168 25.73 3.79 -19.22
CA GLN A 168 27.12 4.01 -18.79
C GLN A 168 28.02 2.78 -18.92
N ARG A 169 27.44 1.57 -19.01
CA ARG A 169 28.15 0.31 -19.21
C ARG A 169 28.07 -0.20 -20.65
N PHE A 170 27.44 0.55 -21.55
CA PHE A 170 27.34 0.21 -22.96
C PHE A 170 28.62 0.64 -23.67
N ASP A 171 29.16 -0.25 -24.51
CA ASP A 171 30.29 0.06 -25.37
C ASP A 171 29.78 0.70 -26.68
N PRO A 172 30.05 2.00 -26.92
CA PRO A 172 29.63 2.66 -28.16
C PRO A 172 30.20 2.00 -29.42
N GLY A 173 31.37 1.36 -29.32
CA GLY A 173 32.05 0.69 -30.43
C GLY A 173 31.21 -0.43 -31.05
N LEU A 174 30.31 -1.06 -30.30
CA LEU A 174 29.36 -2.04 -30.85
C LEU A 174 28.38 -1.41 -31.84
N THR A 175 28.00 -0.15 -31.62
CA THR A 175 27.09 0.57 -32.51
C THR A 175 27.85 1.07 -33.74
N GLU A 176 29.06 1.59 -33.54
CA GLU A 176 29.95 2.04 -34.63
C GLU A 176 30.29 0.89 -35.58
N ALA A 177 30.71 -0.26 -35.06
CA ALA A 177 31.00 -1.45 -35.85
C ALA A 177 29.79 -1.96 -36.67
N ALA A 178 28.57 -1.78 -36.15
CA ALA A 178 27.37 -2.15 -36.88
C ALA A 178 27.09 -1.20 -38.05
N LEU A 179 27.31 0.10 -37.84
CA LEU A 179 27.19 1.11 -38.91
C LEU A 179 28.26 0.86 -39.99
N ASP A 180 29.49 0.49 -39.61
CA ASP A 180 30.57 0.14 -40.53
C ASP A 180 30.23 -1.09 -41.40
N LEU A 181 29.50 -2.06 -40.84
CA LEU A 181 28.97 -3.23 -41.56
C LEU A 181 27.72 -2.91 -42.42
N GLY A 182 27.35 -1.63 -42.55
CA GLY A 182 26.24 -1.17 -43.38
C GLY A 182 24.87 -1.20 -42.70
N ALA A 183 24.79 -1.38 -41.38
CA ALA A 183 23.53 -1.28 -40.67
C ALA A 183 23.05 0.19 -40.59
N THR A 184 21.74 0.43 -40.65
CA THR A 184 21.18 1.76 -40.37
C THR A 184 21.13 2.02 -38.87
N HIS A 185 21.05 3.30 -38.44
CA HIS A 185 20.88 3.65 -37.02
C HIS A 185 19.71 2.94 -36.34
N THR A 186 18.58 2.79 -37.05
CA THR A 186 17.40 2.05 -36.56
C THR A 186 17.71 0.57 -36.37
N GLN A 187 18.49 -0.04 -37.27
CA GLN A 187 18.92 -1.43 -37.15
C GLN A 187 19.90 -1.61 -35.99
N ALA A 188 20.90 -0.75 -35.86
CA ALA A 188 21.85 -0.78 -34.75
C ALA A 188 21.14 -0.61 -33.40
N PHE A 189 20.19 0.34 -33.33
CA PHE A 189 19.33 0.51 -32.15
C PHE A 189 18.55 -0.77 -31.83
N ARG A 190 17.77 -1.29 -32.77
CA ARG A 190 16.87 -2.43 -32.51
C ARG A 190 17.60 -3.75 -32.28
N LYS A 191 18.75 -3.96 -32.90
CA LYS A 191 19.50 -5.23 -32.84
C LYS A 191 20.60 -5.26 -31.79
N ILE A 192 21.14 -4.12 -31.36
CA ILE A 192 22.27 -4.06 -30.43
C ILE A 192 21.88 -3.34 -29.15
N MET A 193 21.50 -2.07 -29.24
CA MET A 193 21.24 -1.25 -28.06
C MET A 193 19.98 -1.71 -27.31
N LEU A 194 18.88 -1.97 -28.01
CA LEU A 194 17.62 -2.38 -27.39
C LEU A 194 17.74 -3.73 -26.66
N PRO A 195 18.35 -4.80 -27.24
CA PRO A 195 18.62 -6.04 -26.51
C PRO A 195 19.52 -5.85 -25.29
N PHE A 196 20.54 -5.00 -25.37
CA PHE A 196 21.38 -4.67 -24.22
C PHE A 196 20.61 -3.98 -23.08
N LEU A 197 19.61 -3.17 -23.43
CA LEU A 197 18.74 -2.44 -22.50
C LEU A 197 17.56 -3.27 -21.98
N ARG A 198 17.19 -4.40 -22.61
CA ARG A 198 16.08 -5.27 -22.15
C ARG A 198 16.02 -5.52 -20.64
N PRO A 199 17.10 -5.91 -19.93
CA PRO A 199 17.04 -6.11 -18.48
C PRO A 199 16.78 -4.81 -17.70
N ALA A 200 17.27 -3.68 -18.20
CA ALA A 200 16.98 -2.37 -17.63
C ALA A 200 15.55 -1.93 -17.91
N ILE A 201 15.00 -2.22 -19.11
CA ILE A 201 13.59 -1.95 -19.45
C ILE A 201 12.67 -2.73 -18.51
N ALA A 202 12.95 -4.02 -18.29
CA ALA A 202 12.18 -4.84 -17.35
C ALA A 202 12.25 -4.27 -15.92
N SER A 203 13.44 -3.85 -15.46
CA SER A 203 13.62 -3.26 -14.13
C SER A 203 12.87 -1.93 -13.99
N ALA A 204 12.96 -1.06 -15.01
CA ALA A 204 12.27 0.22 -15.05
C ALA A 204 10.75 0.05 -15.13
N ALA A 205 10.25 -0.93 -15.87
CA ALA A 205 8.83 -1.23 -15.95
C ALA A 205 8.26 -1.70 -14.60
N VAL A 206 8.97 -2.59 -13.89
CA VAL A 206 8.56 -3.03 -12.54
C VAL A 206 8.57 -1.86 -11.56
N LEU A 207 9.61 -1.04 -11.58
CA LEU A 207 9.68 0.15 -10.72
C LEU A 207 8.55 1.13 -11.03
N ALA A 208 8.32 1.42 -12.31
CA ALA A 208 7.27 2.33 -12.74
C ALA A 208 5.87 1.83 -12.34
N PHE A 209 5.62 0.53 -12.48
CA PHE A 209 4.37 -0.09 -12.06
C PHE A 209 4.18 0.04 -10.54
N LEU A 210 5.21 -0.29 -9.75
CA LEU A 210 5.14 -0.24 -8.30
C LEU A 210 4.92 1.19 -7.80
N ALA A 211 5.69 2.15 -8.32
CA ALA A 211 5.57 3.57 -7.98
C ALA A 211 4.20 4.15 -8.38
N SER A 212 3.58 3.65 -9.44
CA SER A 212 2.23 4.02 -9.87
C SER A 212 1.16 3.39 -8.97
N PHE A 213 1.31 2.09 -8.67
CA PHE A 213 0.34 1.31 -7.90
C PHE A 213 0.19 1.83 -6.46
N GLU A 214 1.29 2.25 -5.83
CA GLU A 214 1.29 2.83 -4.49
C GLU A 214 1.04 4.35 -4.46
N ASN A 215 0.84 4.99 -5.61
CA ASN A 215 0.69 6.43 -5.67
C ASN A 215 -0.64 6.91 -5.08
N TYR A 216 -0.56 7.60 -3.95
CA TYR A 216 -1.66 8.34 -3.36
C TYR A 216 -1.58 9.85 -3.65
N ASN A 217 -0.38 10.41 -3.52
CA ASN A 217 -0.15 11.86 -3.46
C ASN A 217 -0.61 12.62 -4.72
N THR A 218 -0.31 12.08 -5.91
CA THR A 218 -0.70 12.70 -7.18
C THR A 218 -2.11 12.27 -7.56
N THR A 219 -2.40 10.98 -7.39
CA THR A 219 -3.69 10.38 -7.75
C THR A 219 -4.87 11.01 -7.02
N THR A 220 -4.71 11.47 -5.78
CA THR A 220 -5.80 12.06 -4.98
C THR A 220 -6.45 13.26 -5.64
N PHE A 221 -5.72 13.97 -6.48
CA PHE A 221 -6.27 15.10 -7.23
C PHE A 221 -6.76 14.64 -8.61
N THR A 222 -6.07 13.70 -9.27
CA THR A 222 -6.31 13.37 -10.68
C THR A 222 -7.29 12.22 -10.93
N PHE A 223 -7.70 11.46 -9.91
CA PHE A 223 -8.46 10.21 -10.11
C PHE A 223 -9.83 10.38 -10.76
N GLY A 224 -10.50 11.53 -10.57
CA GLY A 224 -11.84 11.80 -11.10
C GLY A 224 -12.86 10.73 -10.73
N ASN A 225 -13.44 10.04 -11.72
CA ASN A 225 -14.40 8.95 -11.50
C ASN A 225 -13.74 7.55 -11.37
N TYR A 226 -12.41 7.49 -11.34
CA TYR A 226 -11.64 6.24 -11.38
C TYR A 226 -10.69 6.14 -10.17
N PRO A 227 -11.23 6.02 -8.94
CA PRO A 227 -10.40 5.88 -7.75
C PRO A 227 -9.55 4.61 -7.85
N THR A 228 -8.26 4.72 -7.51
CA THR A 228 -7.34 3.59 -7.38
C THR A 228 -7.54 2.88 -6.04
N LEU A 229 -6.94 1.70 -5.88
CA LEU A 229 -6.92 0.98 -4.61
C LEU A 229 -6.42 1.84 -3.44
N THR A 230 -5.38 2.65 -3.66
CA THR A 230 -4.82 3.56 -2.66
C THR A 230 -5.82 4.65 -2.25
N ILE A 231 -6.61 5.17 -3.20
CA ILE A 231 -7.68 6.15 -2.93
C ILE A 231 -8.84 5.51 -2.17
N GLU A 232 -9.32 4.35 -2.61
CA GLU A 232 -10.40 3.63 -1.93
C GLU A 232 -10.02 3.27 -0.49
N LEU A 233 -8.78 2.83 -0.27
CA LEU A 233 -8.26 2.55 1.06
C LEU A 233 -8.21 3.81 1.93
N ALA A 234 -7.71 4.92 1.39
CA ALA A 234 -7.66 6.20 2.11
C ALA A 234 -9.07 6.73 2.45
N GLN A 235 -10.04 6.56 1.57
CA GLN A 235 -11.44 6.92 1.82
C GLN A 235 -12.04 6.06 2.94
N LYS A 236 -11.82 4.74 2.93
CA LYS A 236 -12.27 3.86 4.02
C LYS A 236 -11.68 4.26 5.38
N VAL A 237 -10.41 4.67 5.41
CA VAL A 237 -9.78 5.18 6.65
C VAL A 237 -10.51 6.41 7.20
N ARG A 238 -11.02 7.29 6.33
CA ARG A 238 -11.74 8.51 6.73
C ARG A 238 -13.19 8.27 7.11
N TYR A 239 -13.90 7.37 6.42
CA TYR A 239 -15.35 7.19 6.58
C TYR A 239 -15.75 6.01 7.49
N GLY A 240 -14.80 5.14 7.86
CA GLY A 240 -15.05 4.02 8.77
C GLY A 240 -14.19 2.82 8.43
N ILE A 241 -13.29 2.45 9.35
CA ILE A 241 -12.39 1.31 9.19
C ILE A 241 -13.07 0.05 9.71
N ASN A 242 -13.11 -0.99 8.88
CA ASN A 242 -13.40 -2.35 9.30
C ASN A 242 -12.19 -3.27 8.97
N PRO A 243 -12.10 -4.47 9.59
CA PRO A 243 -10.98 -5.38 9.33
C PRO A 243 -10.93 -5.99 7.91
N SER A 244 -11.81 -5.61 6.97
CA SER A 244 -11.62 -5.96 5.55
C SER A 244 -10.31 -5.38 4.99
N ILE A 245 -9.86 -4.23 5.52
CA ILE A 245 -8.55 -3.64 5.19
C ILE A 245 -7.41 -4.51 5.70
N SER A 246 -7.54 -5.06 6.90
CA SER A 246 -6.58 -5.99 7.48
C SER A 246 -6.47 -7.28 6.64
N ALA A 247 -7.60 -7.81 6.16
CA ALA A 247 -7.62 -8.94 5.24
C ALA A 247 -6.92 -8.63 3.92
N LEU A 248 -7.16 -7.45 3.34
CA LEU A 248 -6.46 -6.99 2.14
C LEU A 248 -4.94 -6.88 2.38
N ALA A 249 -4.53 -6.28 3.50
CA ALA A 249 -3.11 -6.15 3.87
C ALA A 249 -2.45 -7.52 4.01
N PHE A 250 -3.12 -8.48 4.67
CA PHE A 250 -2.66 -9.86 4.77
C PHE A 250 -2.46 -10.50 3.39
N ILE A 251 -3.44 -10.38 2.49
CA ILE A 251 -3.33 -10.92 1.12
C ILE A 251 -2.13 -10.32 0.38
N ILE A 252 -1.98 -8.99 0.42
CA ILE A 252 -0.86 -8.29 -0.24
C ILE A 252 0.49 -8.76 0.34
N VAL A 253 0.60 -8.89 1.67
CA VAL A 253 1.82 -9.38 2.33
C VAL A 253 2.14 -10.80 1.91
N VAL A 254 1.17 -11.72 1.94
CA VAL A 254 1.35 -13.11 1.52
C VAL A 254 1.77 -13.19 0.06
N LEU A 255 1.10 -12.45 -0.84
CA LEU A 255 1.46 -12.40 -2.26
C LEU A 255 2.87 -11.84 -2.48
N THR A 256 3.25 -10.81 -1.73
CA THR A 256 4.59 -10.20 -1.82
C THR A 256 5.68 -11.16 -1.36
N ILE A 257 5.48 -11.82 -0.22
CA ILE A 257 6.42 -12.83 0.30
C ILE A 257 6.51 -14.01 -0.68
N PHE A 258 5.37 -14.49 -1.17
CA PHE A 258 5.33 -15.57 -2.15
C PHE A 258 6.08 -15.21 -3.44
N GLY A 259 5.82 -14.02 -3.99
CA GLY A 259 6.51 -13.51 -5.19
C GLY A 259 8.02 -13.35 -4.98
N ALA A 260 8.44 -12.80 -3.84
CA ALA A 260 9.84 -12.64 -3.49
C ALA A 260 10.55 -14.01 -3.35
N LEU A 261 9.94 -14.96 -2.66
CA LEU A 261 10.47 -16.33 -2.52
C LEU A 261 10.50 -17.06 -3.86
N ALA A 262 9.49 -16.88 -4.71
CA ALA A 262 9.45 -17.48 -6.05
C ALA A 262 10.56 -16.93 -6.94
N PHE A 263 10.76 -15.61 -6.92
CA PHE A 263 11.82 -14.94 -7.66
C PHE A 263 13.21 -15.37 -7.16
N GLU A 264 13.42 -15.43 -5.85
CA GLU A 264 14.66 -15.91 -5.26
C GLU A 264 14.91 -17.38 -5.61
N ALA A 265 13.87 -18.22 -5.51
CA ALA A 265 13.97 -19.63 -5.88
C ALA A 265 14.34 -19.79 -7.37
N TYR A 266 13.75 -19.00 -8.26
CA TYR A 266 14.07 -18.98 -9.69
C TYR A 266 15.51 -18.52 -9.93
N ARG A 267 15.93 -17.40 -9.34
CA ARG A 267 17.31 -16.89 -9.47
C ARG A 267 18.34 -17.90 -8.99
N ARG A 268 18.10 -18.55 -7.85
CA ARG A 268 18.99 -19.59 -7.31
C ARG A 268 19.04 -20.81 -8.23
N LYS A 269 17.92 -21.21 -8.85
CA LYS A 269 17.91 -22.29 -9.87
C LYS A 269 18.79 -21.94 -11.07
N VAL A 270 18.66 -20.73 -11.63
CA VAL A 270 19.48 -20.27 -12.75
C VAL A 270 20.97 -20.24 -12.38
N ALA A 271 21.32 -19.64 -11.24
CA ALA A 271 22.70 -19.58 -10.76
C ALA A 271 23.30 -20.97 -10.49
N ASN A 272 22.50 -21.91 -9.94
CA ASN A 272 22.93 -23.29 -9.72
C ASN A 272 23.12 -24.04 -11.06
N ALA A 273 22.28 -23.78 -12.06
CA ALA A 273 22.42 -24.36 -13.40
C ALA A 273 23.67 -23.85 -14.11
N GLU A 274 24.00 -22.57 -13.98
CA GLU A 274 25.26 -21.99 -14.50
C GLU A 274 26.50 -22.59 -13.80
N LYS A 275 26.44 -22.75 -12.47
CA LYS A 275 27.49 -23.43 -11.70
C LYS A 275 27.65 -24.90 -12.09
N ALA A 276 26.55 -25.60 -12.40
CA ALA A 276 26.60 -26.99 -12.86
C ALA A 276 27.20 -27.12 -14.26
N LYS A 277 27.00 -26.14 -15.15
CA LYS A 277 27.62 -26.10 -16.48
C LYS A 277 29.13 -25.79 -16.42
N THR A 278 29.56 -25.00 -15.45
CA THR A 278 30.97 -24.62 -15.25
C THR A 278 31.74 -25.64 -14.40
N ALA A 279 31.07 -26.39 -13.53
CA ALA A 279 31.65 -27.51 -12.79
C ALA A 279 31.85 -28.71 -13.72
N LYS A 280 33.02 -28.77 -14.38
CA LYS A 280 33.54 -30.01 -14.96
C LYS A 280 33.48 -31.13 -13.91
N ALA A 281 32.99 -32.29 -14.36
CA ALA A 281 32.74 -33.50 -13.59
C ALA A 281 33.82 -33.80 -12.53
N THR A 282 33.49 -33.56 -11.26
CA THR A 282 34.12 -34.25 -10.13
C THR A 282 32.99 -34.87 -9.30
N PRO A 283 32.92 -36.20 -9.18
CA PRO A 283 31.87 -36.85 -8.41
C PRO A 283 32.15 -36.60 -6.92
N LYS A 284 31.38 -35.73 -6.28
CA LYS A 284 31.38 -35.61 -4.81
C LYS A 284 30.48 -36.70 -4.21
N PRO A 285 30.99 -37.60 -3.35
CA PRO A 285 30.20 -38.69 -2.79
C PRO A 285 29.61 -38.24 -1.45
N VAL A 286 28.40 -37.66 -1.39
CA VAL A 286 27.69 -37.50 -0.10
C VAL A 286 26.16 -37.46 -0.27
N GLY A 287 25.48 -38.43 0.38
CA GLY A 287 24.13 -38.39 0.97
C GLY A 287 22.99 -37.66 0.22
N THR A 288 22.20 -38.41 -0.53
CA THR A 288 21.01 -37.98 -1.32
C THR A 288 19.95 -37.22 -0.51
N ALA A 289 19.78 -37.54 0.78
CA ALA A 289 18.75 -36.92 1.63
C ALA A 289 19.05 -35.46 2.01
N ARG A 290 20.33 -35.12 2.23
CA ARG A 290 20.73 -33.76 2.64
C ARG A 290 20.74 -32.80 1.45
N ARG A 291 20.97 -33.29 0.23
CA ARG A 291 21.01 -32.51 -1.02
C ARG A 291 19.62 -32.05 -1.48
N LEU A 292 18.57 -32.84 -1.22
CA LEU A 292 17.20 -32.44 -1.55
C LEU A 292 16.76 -31.25 -0.68
N LEU A 293 17.08 -31.31 0.62
CA LEU A 293 16.76 -30.26 1.59
C LEU A 293 17.72 -29.04 1.53
N SER A 294 18.96 -29.21 1.06
CA SER A 294 19.95 -28.11 0.99
C SER A 294 20.03 -27.41 -0.37
N SER A 295 19.29 -27.86 -1.40
CA SER A 295 19.49 -27.35 -2.77
C SER A 295 18.89 -25.96 -3.00
N ASN A 296 17.84 -25.57 -2.25
CA ASN A 296 17.29 -24.22 -2.32
C ASN A 296 16.43 -23.86 -1.08
N PRO A 297 16.98 -23.16 -0.07
CA PRO A 297 16.20 -22.78 1.13
C PRO A 297 15.00 -21.88 0.82
N ALA A 298 15.08 -21.05 -0.23
CA ALA A 298 13.95 -20.22 -0.67
C ALA A 298 12.80 -21.08 -1.24
N ALA A 299 13.12 -22.17 -1.94
CA ALA A 299 12.09 -23.09 -2.44
C ALA A 299 11.40 -23.86 -1.29
N LEU A 300 12.16 -24.23 -0.25
CA LEU A 300 11.57 -24.84 0.95
C LEU A 300 10.65 -23.87 1.70
N MET A 301 11.08 -22.61 1.88
CA MET A 301 10.25 -21.57 2.48
C MET A 301 8.97 -21.32 1.66
N LEU A 302 9.06 -21.36 0.33
CA LEU A 302 7.89 -21.24 -0.55
C LEU A 302 6.93 -22.41 -0.39
N VAL A 303 7.44 -23.64 -0.33
CA VAL A 303 6.62 -24.83 -0.09
C VAL A 303 5.95 -24.76 1.29
N MET A 304 6.70 -24.39 2.33
CA MET A 304 6.16 -24.20 3.68
C MET A 304 5.08 -23.11 3.72
N LEU A 305 5.30 -21.98 3.03
CA LEU A 305 4.31 -20.92 2.92
C LEU A 305 3.06 -21.40 2.18
N SER A 306 3.21 -22.13 1.07
CA SER A 306 2.08 -22.68 0.33
C SER A 306 1.27 -23.68 1.16
N PHE A 307 1.94 -24.54 1.92
CA PHE A 307 1.29 -25.46 2.84
C PHE A 307 0.53 -24.71 3.95
N LEU A 308 1.14 -23.66 4.53
CA LEU A 308 0.52 -22.83 5.55
C LEU A 308 -0.73 -22.11 5.02
N VAL A 309 -0.68 -21.56 3.81
CA VAL A 309 -1.83 -20.93 3.15
C VAL A 309 -2.94 -21.95 2.88
N ILE A 310 -2.61 -23.16 2.39
CA ILE A 310 -3.59 -24.23 2.15
C ILE A 310 -4.24 -24.68 3.46
N ALA A 311 -3.44 -24.89 4.51
CA ALA A 311 -3.95 -25.26 5.83
C ALA A 311 -4.88 -24.18 6.39
N MET A 312 -4.52 -22.91 6.23
CA MET A 312 -5.35 -21.77 6.63
C MET A 312 -6.69 -21.78 5.88
N VAL A 313 -6.68 -21.88 4.55
CA VAL A 313 -7.92 -21.95 3.74
C VAL A 313 -8.76 -23.17 4.13
N GLY A 314 -8.14 -24.31 4.44
CA GLY A 314 -8.83 -25.49 4.94
C GLY A 314 -9.54 -25.25 6.27
N THR A 315 -8.87 -24.62 7.23
CA THR A 315 -9.48 -24.26 8.52
C THR A 315 -10.60 -23.21 8.38
N ALA A 316 -10.54 -22.36 7.35
CA ALA A 316 -11.60 -21.40 7.04
C ALA A 316 -12.91 -22.07 6.63
N GLN A 317 -12.84 -23.23 5.99
CA GLN A 317 -14.02 -23.98 5.55
C GLN A 317 -14.61 -24.84 6.65
N SER A 318 -13.80 -25.25 7.64
CA SER A 318 -14.23 -26.14 8.73
C SER A 318 -14.71 -25.42 9.99
N HIS A 319 -14.34 -24.16 10.21
CA HIS A 319 -14.63 -23.42 11.45
C HIS A 319 -15.76 -22.39 11.25
N SER A 320 -16.91 -22.61 11.88
CA SER A 320 -18.03 -21.65 11.90
C SER A 320 -17.93 -20.73 13.14
N PRO A 321 -17.72 -19.41 12.95
CA PRO A 321 -17.51 -18.48 14.08
C PRO A 321 -18.80 -18.10 14.83
N GLU A 322 -19.97 -18.56 14.37
CA GLU A 322 -21.28 -18.07 14.84
C GLU A 322 -21.55 -18.37 16.32
N GLN A 323 -21.20 -19.57 16.80
CA GLN A 323 -21.36 -19.90 18.23
C GLN A 323 -20.53 -18.99 19.13
N CYS A 324 -19.26 -18.79 18.80
CA CYS A 324 -18.39 -17.89 19.55
C CYS A 324 -18.91 -16.44 19.53
N LYS A 325 -19.44 -15.96 18.40
CA LYS A 325 -20.03 -14.61 18.32
C LYS A 325 -21.23 -14.45 19.24
N LEU A 326 -22.07 -15.48 19.37
CA LEU A 326 -23.21 -15.46 20.30
C LEU A 326 -22.74 -15.38 21.75
N ASP A 327 -21.75 -16.19 22.13
CA ASP A 327 -21.17 -16.18 23.47
C ASP A 327 -20.53 -14.82 23.82
N VAL A 328 -19.79 -14.23 22.88
CA VAL A 328 -19.19 -12.91 23.05
C VAL A 328 -20.24 -11.81 23.16
N ARG A 329 -21.35 -11.89 22.41
CA ARG A 329 -22.47 -10.94 22.52
C ARG A 329 -23.16 -11.07 23.87
N ALA A 330 -23.42 -12.29 24.34
CA ALA A 330 -24.00 -12.54 25.66
C ALA A 330 -23.10 -11.99 26.78
N ALA A 331 -21.79 -12.25 26.72
CA ALA A 331 -20.84 -11.71 27.69
C ALA A 331 -20.79 -10.17 27.69
N LYS A 332 -20.84 -9.54 26.50
CA LYS A 332 -20.88 -8.07 26.39
C LYS A 332 -22.17 -7.48 26.96
N GLN A 333 -23.32 -8.13 26.77
CA GLN A 333 -24.58 -7.70 27.36
C GLN A 333 -24.52 -7.69 28.88
N VAL A 334 -24.02 -8.79 29.48
CA VAL A 334 -23.83 -8.88 30.93
C VAL A 334 -22.92 -7.75 31.46
N GLN A 335 -21.83 -7.42 30.75
CA GLN A 335 -20.96 -6.31 31.14
C GLN A 335 -21.64 -4.95 31.05
N ILE A 336 -22.47 -4.71 30.04
CA ILE A 336 -23.22 -3.47 29.87
C ILE A 336 -24.23 -3.33 31.02
N ASP A 337 -24.93 -4.41 31.37
CA ASP A 337 -25.91 -4.41 32.46
C ASP A 337 -25.25 -4.09 33.81
N LEU A 338 -24.13 -4.74 34.13
CA LEU A 338 -23.32 -4.44 35.32
C LEU A 338 -22.81 -2.99 35.34
N ARG A 339 -22.44 -2.45 34.16
CA ARG A 339 -21.99 -1.05 34.04
C ARG A 339 -23.13 -0.07 34.30
N ILE A 340 -24.35 -0.37 33.81
CA ILE A 340 -25.55 0.44 34.04
C ILE A 340 -25.93 0.42 35.52
N GLU A 341 -25.88 -0.75 36.17
CA GLU A 341 -26.17 -0.90 37.59
C GLU A 341 -25.21 -0.08 38.44
N ALA A 342 -23.89 -0.22 38.21
CA ALA A 342 -22.87 0.56 38.91
C ALA A 342 -23.03 2.08 38.70
N LEU A 343 -23.35 2.52 37.48
CA LEU A 343 -23.60 3.93 37.19
C LEU A 343 -24.86 4.46 37.88
N THR A 344 -25.90 3.63 38.01
CA THR A 344 -27.16 3.97 38.68
C THR A 344 -26.95 4.12 40.18
N GLU A 345 -26.20 3.21 40.79
CA GLU A 345 -25.81 3.29 42.20
C GLU A 345 -24.96 4.53 42.47
N GLN A 346 -23.97 4.83 41.61
CA GLN A 346 -23.14 6.02 41.73
C GLN A 346 -23.95 7.33 41.57
N ARG A 347 -25.00 7.34 40.74
CA ARG A 347 -25.93 8.47 40.64
C ARG A 347 -26.77 8.60 41.92
N ARG A 348 -27.24 7.48 42.48
CA ARG A 348 -28.01 7.47 43.73
C ARG A 348 -27.21 8.03 44.90
N LEU A 349 -25.96 7.62 45.07
CA LEU A 349 -25.07 8.12 46.13
C LEU A 349 -24.81 9.62 45.97
N ARG A 350 -24.51 10.10 44.76
CA ARG A 350 -24.33 11.54 44.49
C ARG A 350 -25.57 12.36 44.82
N ASN A 351 -26.77 11.86 44.52
CA ASN A 351 -28.00 12.56 44.86
C ASN A 351 -28.21 12.63 46.38
N LEU A 352 -27.84 11.58 47.12
CA LEU A 352 -27.89 11.58 48.59
C LEU A 352 -26.89 12.55 49.20
N GLU A 353 -25.65 12.62 48.68
CA GLU A 353 -24.64 13.60 49.10
C GLU A 353 -25.09 15.04 48.80
N GLN A 354 -25.74 15.28 47.66
CA GLN A 354 -26.30 16.59 47.34
C GLN A 354 -27.44 16.98 48.29
N GLN A 355 -28.28 16.03 48.68
CA GLN A 355 -29.33 16.27 49.67
C GLN A 355 -28.76 16.50 51.07
N SER A 356 -27.68 15.81 51.47
CA SER A 356 -27.04 16.01 52.77
C SER A 356 -26.24 17.31 52.86
N ASN A 357 -25.67 17.78 51.74
CA ASN A 357 -24.89 19.02 51.66
C ASN A 357 -25.72 20.24 51.22
N ALA A 358 -27.04 20.09 51.06
CA ALA A 358 -27.93 21.22 50.84
C ALA A 358 -27.95 22.08 52.11
N PRO A 359 -27.58 23.38 52.06
CA PRO A 359 -27.74 24.25 53.21
C PRO A 359 -29.21 24.30 53.62
N GLU A 360 -29.50 24.23 54.93
CA GLU A 360 -30.84 24.45 55.47
C GLU A 360 -31.40 25.74 54.86
N ALA A 361 -32.48 25.61 54.09
CA ALA A 361 -33.17 26.75 53.52
C ALA A 361 -33.63 27.66 54.69
N PRO A 362 -33.30 28.97 54.68
CA PRO A 362 -33.88 29.87 55.66
C PRO A 362 -35.41 29.85 55.50
N ALA A 363 -36.10 29.79 56.64
CA ALA A 363 -37.54 29.77 56.73
C ALA A 363 -38.15 30.85 55.82
N ALA A 364 -39.13 30.43 55.02
CA ALA A 364 -39.83 31.27 54.06
C ALA A 364 -40.39 32.53 54.73
N ASP A 365 -39.88 33.70 54.35
CA ASP A 365 -40.63 34.94 54.45
C ASP A 365 -41.32 35.18 53.10
N GLY A 366 -42.62 35.43 53.16
CA GLY A 366 -43.49 35.46 52.01
C GLY A 366 -43.37 36.78 51.26
N THR A 367 -42.72 36.78 50.10
CA THR A 367 -42.93 37.80 49.08
C THR A 367 -42.92 37.18 47.69
N ASN A 368 -44.05 37.30 46.99
CA ASN A 368 -44.22 37.02 45.57
C ASN A 368 -43.19 37.81 44.74
N GLU A 369 -42.26 37.12 44.10
CA GLU A 369 -41.58 37.61 42.91
C GLU A 369 -41.48 36.49 41.87
N ALA A 370 -41.95 36.80 40.66
CA ALA A 370 -42.04 35.87 39.55
C ALA A 370 -40.63 35.40 39.10
N ALA A 371 -40.44 34.08 39.08
CA ALA A 371 -39.21 33.46 38.61
C ALA A 371 -39.04 33.62 37.08
N PRO A 372 -37.84 33.97 36.57
CA PRO A 372 -37.55 33.85 35.15
C PRO A 372 -37.31 32.36 34.82
N ASN A 373 -37.92 31.94 33.73
CA ASN A 373 -37.90 30.58 33.19
C ASN A 373 -36.45 30.19 32.79
N SER A 374 -35.74 29.46 33.67
CA SER A 374 -34.41 28.93 33.37
C SER A 374 -34.52 27.53 32.79
N SER A 375 -34.63 27.48 31.47
CA SER A 375 -34.30 26.30 30.69
C SER A 375 -32.84 25.93 30.97
N GLY A 376 -32.63 24.79 31.65
CA GLY A 376 -31.31 24.21 31.80
C GLY A 376 -30.63 24.06 30.43
N ALA A 377 -29.36 24.44 30.35
CA ALA A 377 -28.57 24.57 29.12
C ALA A 377 -28.36 23.28 28.28
N PHE A 378 -29.13 22.22 28.52
CA PHE A 378 -29.11 20.96 27.77
C PHE A 378 -30.51 20.36 27.49
N GLY A 379 -31.59 21.09 27.75
CA GLY A 379 -32.96 20.54 27.69
C GLY A 379 -33.58 20.33 26.31
N ASN A 380 -33.06 20.92 25.23
CA ASN A 380 -33.83 21.04 23.96
C ASN A 380 -33.19 20.37 22.72
N VAL A 381 -32.34 19.35 22.87
CA VAL A 381 -31.66 18.75 21.69
C VAL A 381 -32.40 17.54 21.09
N PHE A 382 -33.44 16.99 21.74
CA PHE A 382 -34.12 15.77 21.25
C PHE A 382 -35.61 15.89 20.94
N GLN A 383 -36.16 17.11 20.87
CA GLN A 383 -37.61 17.32 20.70
C GLN A 383 -38.06 17.53 19.24
N GLY A 384 -37.31 17.00 18.25
CA GLY A 384 -37.55 17.32 16.84
C GLY A 384 -37.35 16.19 15.82
N LEU A 385 -37.47 14.91 16.19
CA LEU A 385 -37.41 13.80 15.22
C LEU A 385 -38.45 12.71 15.51
N ASP A 386 -39.69 13.12 15.74
CA ASP A 386 -40.83 12.19 15.67
C ASP A 386 -42.05 12.93 15.12
N GLN A 387 -41.98 13.27 13.82
CA GLN A 387 -43.12 13.57 12.94
C GLN A 387 -42.63 13.88 11.52
N SER A 388 -42.57 12.85 10.69
CA SER A 388 -42.96 12.93 9.28
C SER A 388 -43.11 11.52 8.72
N GLU A 389 -44.31 11.26 8.22
CA GLU A 389 -44.68 10.19 7.30
C GLU A 389 -43.70 9.99 6.14
#